data_AF-A0A9E3B738-F1
#
_entry.id   AF-A0A9E3B738-F1
#
_cell.length_a   1.000
_cell.length_b   1.000
_cell.length_c   1.000
_cell.angle_alpha   90.00
_cell.angle_beta   90.00
_cell.angle_gamma   90.00
#
_symmetry.space_group_name_H-M   'P 1'
#
loop_
_entity.id
_entity.type
_entity.pdbx_description
1 polymer ?
#
loop_
_entity_poly.entity_id
_entity_poly.type
_entity_poly.pdbx_seq_one_letter_code
_entity_poly.pdbx_strand_id
1 'polypeptide(L)'
;MWLFFAVAVVFEFVALALAFLTYAIVNAMGIVQVDPDTQTGSPAFGKAIFIAGLTFFVAIYGMYFAVGIKRLHDRNRSGWWILPFYVVPTAAIGLAEVIAPADGPSPSAIRMILAAVFAVVGLGLSVWGFVEMYFLRGTRGANRFGPDPMAPPASPHAADMG
;
A
#
# COMPACT_ATOMS: atom_id res chain seq x y z
N MET A 1 -10.97 1.46 12.82
CA MET A 1 -10.47 1.51 11.42
C MET A 1 -9.30 2.47 11.27
N TRP A 2 -9.45 3.75 11.61
CA TRP A 2 -8.33 4.71 11.70
C TRP A 2 -7.15 4.24 12.54
N LEU A 3 -7.44 3.70 13.72
CA LEU A 3 -6.41 3.15 14.60
C LEU A 3 -5.65 2.00 13.94
N PHE A 4 -6.33 1.13 13.18
CA PHE A 4 -5.68 0.03 12.48
C PHE A 4 -4.67 0.56 11.45
N PHE A 5 -5.08 1.50 10.60
CA PHE A 5 -4.17 2.06 9.60
C PHE A 5 -3.06 2.89 10.22
N ALA A 6 -3.34 3.71 11.25
CA ALA A 6 -2.31 4.46 11.95
C ALA A 6 -1.27 3.53 12.61
N VAL A 7 -1.72 2.47 13.26
CA VAL A 7 -0.84 1.43 13.83
C VAL A 7 -0.05 0.72 12.74
N ALA A 8 -0.68 0.39 11.62
CA ALA A 8 -0.02 -0.31 10.52
C ALA A 8 1.05 0.57 9.85
N VAL A 9 0.79 1.87 9.66
CA VAL A 9 1.77 2.83 9.13
C VAL A 9 2.95 2.98 10.10
N VAL A 10 2.68 3.15 11.40
CA VAL A 10 3.75 3.20 12.41
C VAL A 10 4.56 1.90 12.42
N PHE A 11 3.89 0.75 12.34
CA PHE A 11 4.55 -0.55 12.28
C PHE A 11 5.44 -0.68 11.05
N GLU A 12 5.02 -0.20 9.89
CA GLU A 12 5.80 -0.19 8.66
C GLU A 12 7.06 0.69 8.80
N PHE A 13 6.93 1.91 9.32
CA PHE A 13 8.09 2.78 9.57
C PHE A 13 9.07 2.17 10.58
N VAL A 14 8.57 1.55 11.65
CA VAL A 14 9.41 0.84 12.63
C VAL A 14 10.10 -0.36 11.98
N ALA A 15 9.38 -1.16 11.20
CA ALA A 15 9.93 -2.32 10.50
C ALA A 15 11.03 -1.89 9.50
N LEU A 16 10.82 -0.81 8.75
CA LEU A 16 11.82 -0.25 7.84
C LEU A 16 13.05 0.27 8.59
N ALA A 17 12.86 0.99 9.70
CA ALA A 17 13.98 1.47 10.53
C ALA A 17 14.79 0.30 11.12
N LEU A 18 14.12 -0.75 11.61
CA LEU A 18 14.76 -1.95 12.12
C LEU A 18 15.49 -2.73 11.01
N ALA A 19 14.91 -2.84 9.82
CA ALA A 19 15.54 -3.48 8.67
C ALA A 19 16.81 -2.71 8.25
N PHE A 20 16.75 -1.39 8.18
CA PHE A 20 17.89 -0.53 7.88
C PHE A 20 18.98 -0.65 8.96
N LEU A 21 18.60 -0.62 10.24
CA LEU A 21 19.52 -0.79 11.37
C LEU A 21 20.20 -2.16 11.33
N THR A 22 19.43 -3.22 11.06
CA THR A 22 19.94 -4.59 10.92
C THR A 22 20.94 -4.67 9.78
N TYR A 23 20.61 -4.10 8.61
CA TYR A 23 21.50 -4.05 7.46
C TYR A 23 22.80 -3.31 7.79
N ALA A 24 22.73 -2.13 8.43
CA ALA A 24 23.90 -1.35 8.82
C ALA A 24 24.81 -2.11 9.79
N ILE A 25 24.24 -2.77 10.79
CA ILE A 25 24.97 -3.59 11.77
C ILE A 25 25.66 -4.78 11.11
N VAL A 26 24.96 -5.51 10.25
CA VAL A 26 25.50 -6.67 9.52
C VAL A 26 26.70 -6.29 8.65
N ASN A 27 26.64 -5.11 8.00
CA ASN A 27 27.75 -4.57 7.22
C ASN A 27 28.91 -4.13 8.14
N ALA A 28 28.63 -3.43 9.24
CA ALA A 28 29.66 -2.96 10.18
C ALA A 28 30.43 -4.11 10.85
N MET A 29 29.77 -5.25 11.07
CA MET A 29 30.39 -6.46 11.64
C MET A 29 31.15 -7.31 10.62
N GLY A 30 31.14 -6.95 9.32
CA GLY A 30 31.78 -7.74 8.26
C GLY A 30 31.15 -9.14 8.09
N ILE A 31 29.92 -9.35 8.55
CA ILE A 31 29.23 -10.64 8.47
C ILE A 31 28.91 -10.97 7.01
N VAL A 32 28.57 -9.95 6.22
CA VAL A 32 28.42 -10.08 4.77
C VAL A 32 29.77 -9.83 4.15
N GLN A 33 30.44 -10.92 3.77
CA GLN A 33 31.64 -10.85 2.95
C GLN A 33 31.22 -10.38 1.55
N VAL A 34 31.70 -9.20 1.17
CA VAL A 34 31.59 -8.66 -0.19
C VAL A 34 32.87 -9.01 -0.90
N ASP A 35 32.76 -9.73 -2.01
CA ASP A 35 33.89 -10.03 -2.87
C ASP A 35 34.47 -8.70 -3.41
N PRO A 36 35.77 -8.41 -3.19
CA PRO A 36 36.37 -7.12 -3.52
C PRO A 36 36.51 -6.88 -5.03
N ASP A 37 36.58 -7.94 -5.84
CA ASP A 37 36.78 -7.83 -7.29
C ASP A 37 35.45 -7.60 -8.02
N THR A 38 34.36 -8.16 -7.48
CA THR A 38 33.02 -8.09 -8.09
C THR A 38 32.06 -7.15 -7.37
N GLN A 39 32.40 -6.69 -6.15
CA GLN A 39 31.52 -5.97 -5.23
C GLN A 39 30.19 -6.70 -4.95
N THR A 40 30.18 -8.03 -5.06
CA THR A 40 28.98 -8.84 -4.79
C THR A 40 29.06 -9.56 -3.45
N GLY A 41 27.96 -9.54 -2.69
CA GLY A 41 27.83 -10.33 -1.47
C GLY A 41 27.43 -11.78 -1.77
N SER A 42 27.42 -12.64 -0.73
CA SER A 42 26.96 -14.03 -0.82
C SER A 42 25.59 -14.16 -1.53
N PRO A 43 25.49 -14.90 -2.65
CA PRO A 43 24.22 -15.11 -3.35
C PRO A 43 23.16 -15.81 -2.50
N ALA A 44 23.58 -16.70 -1.59
CA ALA A 44 22.68 -17.39 -0.67
C ALA A 44 22.07 -16.43 0.36
N PHE A 45 22.88 -15.51 0.89
CA PHE A 45 22.43 -14.49 1.83
C PHE A 45 21.45 -13.51 1.17
N GLY A 46 21.75 -13.04 -0.05
CA GLY A 46 20.85 -12.18 -0.82
C GLY A 46 19.49 -12.83 -1.09
N LYS A 47 19.48 -14.11 -1.47
CA LYS A 47 18.23 -14.88 -1.65
C LYS A 47 17.42 -15.00 -0.36
N ALA A 48 18.08 -15.24 0.77
CA ALA A 48 17.39 -15.37 2.06
C ALA A 48 16.71 -14.06 2.47
N ILE A 49 17.41 -12.91 2.34
CA ILE A 49 16.82 -11.58 2.59
C ILE A 49 15.64 -11.34 1.65
N PHE A 50 15.79 -11.62 0.36
CA PHE A 50 14.72 -11.42 -0.61
C PHE A 50 13.46 -12.20 -0.27
N ILE A 51 13.60 -13.49 0.07
CA ILE A 51 12.46 -14.35 0.44
C ILE A 51 11.79 -13.84 1.73
N ALA A 52 12.57 -13.46 2.74
CA ALA A 52 12.05 -12.91 3.98
C ALA A 52 11.30 -11.59 3.74
N GLY A 53 11.90 -10.68 2.97
CA GLY A 53 11.30 -9.41 2.59
C GLY A 53 10.01 -9.58 1.78
N LEU A 54 10.01 -10.49 0.80
CA LEU A 54 8.83 -10.80 -0.01
C LEU A 54 7.69 -11.39 0.84
N THR A 55 8.02 -12.29 1.76
CA THR A 55 7.04 -12.90 2.67
C THR A 55 6.39 -11.85 3.56
N PHE A 56 7.22 -10.99 4.17
CA PHE A 56 6.76 -9.88 4.99
C PHE A 56 5.89 -8.89 4.19
N PHE A 57 6.33 -8.54 2.98
CA PHE A 57 5.60 -7.68 2.07
C PHE A 57 4.21 -8.25 1.76
N VAL A 58 4.13 -9.52 1.34
CA VAL A 58 2.84 -10.16 1.02
C VAL A 58 1.92 -10.18 2.24
N ALA A 59 2.45 -10.50 3.43
CA ALA A 59 1.65 -10.55 4.65
C ALA A 59 1.06 -9.17 5.00
N ILE A 60 1.88 -8.11 5.00
CA ILE A 60 1.43 -6.75 5.32
C ILE A 60 0.49 -6.20 4.25
N TYR A 61 0.91 -6.24 2.99
CA TYR A 61 0.13 -5.62 1.91
C TYR A 61 -1.14 -6.40 1.62
N GLY A 62 -1.15 -7.73 1.79
CA GLY A 62 -2.36 -8.54 1.74
C GLY A 62 -3.39 -8.08 2.77
N MET A 63 -2.95 -7.82 4.01
CA MET A 63 -3.83 -7.29 5.06
C MET A 63 -4.36 -5.89 4.72
N TYR A 64 -3.50 -4.99 4.23
CA TYR A 64 -3.91 -3.64 3.81
C TYR A 64 -4.94 -3.68 2.70
N PHE A 65 -4.73 -4.49 1.66
CA PHE A 65 -5.68 -4.63 0.56
C PHE A 65 -7.00 -5.22 1.04
N ALA A 66 -6.99 -6.25 1.89
CA ALA A 66 -8.20 -6.84 2.43
C ALA A 66 -9.04 -5.81 3.22
N VAL A 67 -8.40 -5.03 4.10
CA VAL A 67 -9.08 -3.97 4.88
C VAL A 67 -9.54 -2.83 3.98
N GLY A 68 -8.74 -2.41 2.99
CA GLY A 68 -9.09 -1.39 2.02
C GLY A 68 -10.28 -1.78 1.16
N ILE A 69 -10.32 -3.02 0.65
CA ILE A 69 -11.45 -3.57 -0.12
C ILE A 69 -12.71 -3.61 0.73
N LYS A 70 -12.62 -4.08 1.98
CA LYS A 70 -13.74 -4.04 2.92
C LYS A 70 -14.25 -2.60 3.10
N ARG A 71 -13.35 -1.62 3.21
CA ARG A 71 -13.74 -0.20 3.32
C ARG A 71 -14.52 0.29 2.11
N LEU A 72 -14.04 -0.05 0.93
CA LEU A 72 -14.71 0.31 -0.32
C LEU A 72 -16.10 -0.31 -0.36
N HIS A 73 -16.24 -1.56 0.09
CA HIS A 73 -17.54 -2.22 0.20
C HIS A 73 -18.47 -1.51 1.20
N ASP A 74 -17.97 -1.12 2.38
CA ASP A 74 -18.75 -0.33 3.36
C ASP A 74 -19.32 0.95 2.73
N ARG A 75 -18.58 1.54 1.78
CA ARG A 75 -18.96 2.76 1.05
C ARG A 75 -19.73 2.50 -0.24
N ASN A 76 -20.23 1.28 -0.41
CA ASN A 76 -21.01 0.86 -1.57
C ASN A 76 -20.22 1.05 -2.88
N ARG A 77 -18.89 0.88 -2.86
CA ARG A 77 -17.99 0.85 -4.04
C ARG A 77 -17.49 -0.58 -4.25
N SER A 78 -17.17 -0.96 -5.48
CA SER A 78 -16.52 -2.24 -5.76
C SER A 78 -15.08 -2.26 -5.21
N GLY A 79 -14.57 -3.43 -4.85
CA GLY A 79 -13.18 -3.60 -4.41
C GLY A 79 -12.14 -3.15 -5.45
N TRP A 80 -12.49 -3.13 -6.74
CA TRP A 80 -11.64 -2.64 -7.83
C TRP A 80 -11.20 -1.18 -7.68
N TRP A 81 -11.90 -0.37 -6.88
CA TRP A 81 -11.47 0.99 -6.56
C TRP A 81 -10.14 1.04 -5.79
N ILE A 82 -9.64 -0.09 -5.28
CA ILE A 82 -8.29 -0.17 -4.72
C ILE A 82 -7.20 0.12 -5.77
N LEU A 83 -7.46 -0.16 -7.04
CA LEU A 83 -6.51 0.06 -8.13
C LEU A 83 -6.20 1.56 -8.33
N PRO A 84 -7.18 2.44 -8.61
CA PRO A 84 -6.89 3.85 -8.76
C PRO A 84 -6.38 4.51 -7.47
N PHE A 85 -6.70 3.98 -6.28
CA PHE A 85 -6.30 4.62 -5.02
C PHE A 85 -4.91 4.20 -4.49
N TYR A 86 -4.45 2.97 -4.78
CA TYR A 86 -3.14 2.49 -4.32
C TYR A 86 -2.23 2.03 -5.44
N VAL A 87 -2.76 1.29 -6.42
CA VAL A 87 -1.93 0.70 -7.47
C VAL A 87 -1.50 1.74 -8.49
N VAL A 88 -2.41 2.58 -8.98
CA VAL A 88 -2.10 3.58 -10.01
C VAL A 88 -1.08 4.62 -9.51
N PRO A 89 -1.21 5.21 -8.31
CA PRO A 89 -0.20 6.15 -7.81
C PRO A 89 1.18 5.51 -7.67
N THR A 90 1.25 4.29 -7.15
CA THR A 90 2.51 3.54 -6.98
C THR A 90 3.12 3.16 -8.32
N ALA A 91 2.31 2.67 -9.25
CA ALA A 91 2.73 2.30 -10.59
C ALA A 91 3.14 3.51 -11.43
N ALA A 92 2.50 4.67 -11.26
CA ALA A 92 2.85 5.91 -11.96
C ALA A 92 4.27 6.37 -11.63
N ILE A 93 4.70 6.22 -10.38
CA ILE A 93 6.08 6.52 -9.95
C ILE A 93 7.06 5.58 -10.68
N GLY A 94 6.82 4.26 -10.67
CA GLY A 94 7.68 3.31 -11.36
C GLY A 94 7.68 3.47 -12.89
N LEU A 95 6.51 3.76 -13.48
CA LEU A 95 6.35 3.96 -14.91
C LEU A 95 7.09 5.21 -15.39
N ALA A 96 7.09 6.30 -14.60
CA ALA A 96 7.82 7.52 -14.93
C ALA A 96 9.33 7.26 -15.11
N GLU A 97 9.92 6.39 -14.29
CA GLU A 97 11.32 5.98 -14.42
C GLU A 97 11.57 5.10 -15.66
N VAL A 98 10.63 4.20 -16.00
CA VAL A 98 10.76 3.33 -17.19
C VAL A 98 10.65 4.10 -18.50
N ILE A 99 9.71 5.04 -18.60
CA ILE A 99 9.46 5.80 -19.83
C ILE A 99 10.47 6.94 -20.02
N ALA A 100 11.13 7.37 -18.94
CA ALA A 100 12.07 8.48 -18.96
C ALA A 100 13.26 8.22 -18.02
N PRO A 101 14.13 7.25 -18.38
CA PRO A 101 15.24 6.81 -17.53
C PRO A 101 16.24 7.93 -17.24
N ALA A 102 16.94 7.80 -16.11
CA ALA A 102 17.76 8.85 -15.52
C ALA A 102 19.14 9.06 -16.19
N ASP A 103 19.46 8.27 -17.21
CA ASP A 103 20.84 7.95 -17.60
C ASP A 103 21.53 9.00 -18.50
N GLY A 104 21.12 10.27 -18.41
CA GLY A 104 21.67 11.38 -19.20
C GLY A 104 22.28 12.49 -18.33
N PRO A 105 23.21 13.30 -18.87
CA PRO A 105 23.90 14.37 -18.13
C PRO A 105 22.97 15.50 -17.63
N SER A 106 21.71 15.53 -18.09
CA SER A 106 20.65 16.38 -17.54
C SER A 106 19.27 15.80 -17.91
N PRO A 107 18.25 15.83 -17.04
CA PRO A 107 16.89 15.43 -17.41
C PRO A 107 16.37 16.28 -18.56
N SER A 108 15.85 15.65 -19.62
CA SER A 108 15.21 16.39 -20.72
C SER A 108 13.94 17.09 -20.23
N ALA A 109 13.59 18.23 -20.81
CA ALA A 109 12.37 18.97 -20.42
C ALA A 109 11.10 18.10 -20.56
N ILE A 110 11.05 17.25 -21.59
CA ILE A 110 9.95 16.30 -21.82
C ILE A 110 9.85 15.29 -20.66
N ARG A 111 10.98 14.73 -20.20
CA ARG A 111 11.02 13.84 -19.03
C ARG A 111 10.46 14.51 -17.79
N MET A 112 10.88 15.75 -17.52
CA MET A 112 10.42 16.49 -16.34
C MET A 112 8.91 16.74 -16.40
N ILE A 113 8.37 17.10 -17.57
CA ILE A 113 6.93 17.31 -17.75
C ILE A 113 6.17 16.00 -17.53
N LEU A 114 6.60 14.89 -18.12
CA LEU A 114 5.94 13.60 -17.94
C LEU A 114 5.96 13.16 -16.47
N ALA A 115 7.13 13.21 -15.83
CA ALA A 115 7.28 12.88 -14.41
C ALA A 115 6.37 13.75 -13.52
N ALA A 116 6.31 15.07 -13.80
CA ALA A 116 5.43 15.97 -13.07
C ALA A 116 3.95 15.63 -13.27
N VAL A 117 3.52 15.29 -14.49
CA VAL A 117 2.14 14.88 -14.77
C VAL A 117 1.78 13.60 -14.03
N PHE A 118 2.62 12.57 -14.10
CA PHE A 118 2.40 11.31 -13.38
C PHE A 118 2.38 11.53 -11.86
N ALA A 119 3.28 12.36 -11.33
CA ALA A 119 3.31 12.71 -9.91
C ALA A 119 2.04 13.45 -9.47
N VAL A 120 1.55 14.43 -10.24
CA VAL A 120 0.35 15.19 -9.90
C VAL A 120 -0.91 14.32 -9.97
N VAL A 121 -1.05 13.50 -11.02
CA VAL A 121 -2.18 12.57 -11.15
C VAL A 121 -2.16 11.53 -10.04
N GLY A 122 -0.99 10.93 -9.77
CA GLY A 122 -0.79 10.00 -8.68
C GLY A 122 -1.15 10.61 -7.33
N LEU A 123 -0.65 11.83 -7.06
CA LEU A 123 -0.95 12.55 -5.82
C LEU A 123 -2.45 12.85 -5.67
N GLY A 124 -3.11 13.31 -6.73
CA GLY A 124 -4.55 13.57 -6.71
C GLY A 124 -5.37 12.31 -6.38
N LEU A 125 -5.02 11.18 -6.99
CA LEU A 125 -5.64 9.89 -6.70
C LEU A 125 -5.35 9.39 -5.28
N SER A 126 -4.13 9.56 -4.79
CA SER A 126 -3.76 9.21 -3.41
C SER A 126 -4.51 10.05 -2.39
N VAL A 127 -4.60 11.38 -2.60
CA VAL A 127 -5.35 12.28 -1.71
C VAL A 127 -6.82 11.92 -1.71
N TRP A 128 -7.42 11.68 -2.88
CA TRP A 128 -8.81 11.26 -2.97
C TRP A 128 -9.03 9.91 -2.26
N GLY A 129 -8.21 8.90 -2.54
CA GLY A 129 -8.30 7.59 -1.90
C GLY A 129 -8.14 7.66 -0.37
N PHE A 130 -7.22 8.50 0.10
CA PHE A 130 -7.00 8.74 1.52
C PHE A 130 -8.23 9.37 2.18
N VAL A 131 -8.79 10.44 1.61
CA VAL A 131 -10.04 11.04 2.11
C VAL A 131 -11.18 10.02 2.12
N GLU A 132 -11.30 9.24 1.04
CA GLU A 132 -12.38 8.28 0.86
C GLU A 132 -12.33 7.14 1.88
N MET A 133 -11.16 6.61 2.18
CA MET A 133 -11.03 5.44 3.06
C MET A 133 -10.98 5.82 4.54
N TYR A 134 -10.35 6.95 4.83
CA TYR A 134 -10.06 7.36 6.17
C TYR A 134 -11.15 8.31 6.67
N PHE A 135 -11.30 9.49 6.08
CA PHE A 135 -12.12 10.59 6.60
C PHE A 135 -13.62 10.36 6.51
N LEU A 136 -14.07 9.75 5.42
CA LEU A 136 -15.49 9.66 5.12
C LEU A 136 -16.12 8.41 5.70
N ARG A 137 -17.38 8.52 6.13
CA ARG A 137 -18.14 7.44 6.76
C ARG A 137 -18.56 6.36 5.74
N GLY A 138 -18.77 5.14 6.24
CA GLY A 138 -19.48 4.08 5.52
C GLY A 138 -20.91 4.51 5.14
N THR A 139 -21.50 3.79 4.19
CA THR A 139 -22.92 3.94 3.82
C THR A 139 -23.80 3.66 5.04
N ARG A 140 -24.89 4.42 5.21
CA ARG A 140 -25.90 4.15 6.25
C ARG A 140 -26.94 3.18 5.71
N GLY A 141 -27.34 2.20 6.50
CA GLY A 141 -28.31 1.19 6.08
C GLY A 141 -27.70 0.10 5.18
N ALA A 142 -28.55 -0.76 4.66
CA ALA A 142 -28.13 -1.86 3.78
C ALA A 142 -27.40 -1.34 2.54
N ASN A 143 -26.39 -2.07 2.08
CA ASN A 143 -25.65 -1.78 0.86
C ASN A 143 -25.68 -2.99 -0.09
N ARG A 144 -25.08 -2.87 -1.28
CA ARG A 144 -25.06 -3.95 -2.29
C ARG A 144 -24.31 -5.23 -1.82
N PHE A 145 -23.60 -5.16 -0.70
CA PHE A 145 -22.79 -6.25 -0.15
C PHE A 145 -23.42 -6.88 1.10
N GLY A 146 -24.55 -6.35 1.61
CA GLY A 146 -25.30 -6.95 2.69
C GLY A 146 -26.15 -5.98 3.52
N PRO A 147 -26.95 -6.52 4.46
CA PRO A 147 -27.74 -5.73 5.41
C PRO A 147 -26.85 -4.97 6.40
N ASP A 148 -27.39 -3.89 6.99
CA ASP A 148 -26.68 -3.14 8.03
C ASP A 148 -26.54 -4.00 9.30
N PRO A 149 -25.32 -4.34 9.76
CA PRO A 149 -25.13 -5.11 10.98
C PRO A 149 -25.53 -4.34 12.25
N MET A 150 -25.76 -3.03 12.15
CA MET A 150 -26.24 -2.18 13.25
C MET A 150 -27.73 -1.84 13.14
N ALA A 151 -28.46 -2.42 12.19
CA ALA A 151 -29.92 -2.29 12.17
C ALA A 151 -30.52 -2.99 13.41
N PRO A 152 -31.53 -2.40 14.08
CA PRO A 152 -32.26 -3.09 15.14
C PRO A 152 -32.79 -4.44 14.64
N PRO A 153 -32.76 -5.51 15.45
CA PRO A 153 -33.38 -6.77 15.07
C PRO A 153 -34.84 -6.51 14.70
N ALA A 154 -35.28 -7.02 13.55
CA ALA A 154 -36.65 -6.86 13.09
C ALA A 154 -37.59 -7.31 14.21
N SER A 155 -38.38 -6.38 14.74
CA SER A 155 -39.28 -6.66 15.86
C SER A 155 -40.28 -7.74 15.44
N PRO A 156 -40.44 -8.85 16.19
CA PRO A 156 -41.37 -9.93 15.85
C PRO A 156 -42.84 -9.49 15.70
N HIS A 157 -43.22 -8.35 16.26
CA HIS A 157 -44.62 -7.91 16.38
C HIS A 157 -45.32 -7.45 15.10
N ALA A 158 -44.64 -7.40 13.95
CA ALA A 158 -45.28 -7.05 12.69
C ALA A 158 -45.99 -8.24 11.99
N ALA A 159 -45.78 -9.47 12.46
CA ALA A 159 -46.33 -10.67 11.83
C ALA A 159 -47.71 -11.11 12.37
N ASP A 160 -48.15 -10.60 13.53
CA ASP A 160 -49.38 -11.03 14.22
C ASP A 160 -50.56 -10.03 14.09
N MET A 161 -50.44 -9.01 13.23
CA MET A 161 -51.45 -7.94 13.06
C MET A 161 -52.20 -8.04 11.72
N GLY A 162 -52.23 -9.22 11.09
CA GLY A 162 -52.92 -9.50 9.83
C GLY A 162 -54.06 -10.47 9.99
#